data_AF-A0A9C8WIM4-F1
#
_entry.id   AF-A0A9C8WIM4-F1
#
_cell.length_a   1.000
_cell.length_b   1.000
_cell.length_c   1.000
_cell.angle_alpha   90.00
_cell.angle_beta   90.00
_cell.angle_gamma   90.00
#
_symmetry.space_group_name_H-M   'P 1'
#
loop_
_entity.id
_entity.type
_entity.pdbx_description
1 polymer ?
#
loop_
_entity_poly.entity_id
_entity_poly.type
_entity_poly.pdbx_seq_one_letter_code
_entity_poly.pdbx_strand_id
1 'polypeptide(L)'
;MHISQRGKSVRDFLALEHNILVLLGALLVIGMGEELWARFMPKYLEALGAGAVAIGAYGSFKKIVDALYQYPGGWLADKLGRKRALTLFNIIAASGYLVYLLTRRWEWVVAGTLLVMAWS
;
A
#
# COMPACT_ATOMS: atom_id res chain seq x y z
N MET A 1 5.82 35.86 39.60
CA MET A 1 5.05 34.71 39.08
C MET A 1 4.11 35.24 38.00
N HIS A 2 4.52 35.20 36.72
CA HIS A 2 3.69 35.67 35.60
C HIS A 2 3.76 34.62 34.48
N ILE A 3 2.72 33.79 34.40
CA ILE A 3 2.52 32.83 33.32
C ILE A 3 1.73 33.57 32.24
N SER A 4 2.41 34.13 31.23
CA SER A 4 1.73 34.62 30.03
C SER A 4 1.43 33.44 29.12
N GLN A 5 0.20 32.93 29.17
CA GLN A 5 -0.27 31.97 28.18
C GLN A 5 -0.51 32.70 26.85
N ARG A 6 0.50 32.75 25.99
CA ARG A 6 0.33 33.04 24.56
C ARG A 6 -0.51 31.90 23.97
N GLY A 7 -1.70 32.21 23.47
CA GLY A 7 -2.54 31.26 22.75
C GLY A 7 -1.74 30.61 21.62
N LYS A 8 -1.54 29.30 21.68
CA LYS A 8 -0.88 28.54 20.62
C LYS A 8 -1.75 28.64 19.37
N SER A 9 -1.20 29.21 18.31
CA SER A 9 -1.85 29.27 16.99
C SER A 9 -2.20 27.85 16.56
N VAL A 10 -3.34 27.64 15.90
CA VAL A 10 -3.78 26.32 15.40
C VAL A 10 -2.69 25.65 14.54
N ARG A 11 -1.81 26.45 13.91
CA ARG A 11 -0.62 26.02 13.17
C ARG A 11 0.48 25.38 14.05
N ASP A 12 0.67 25.90 15.27
CA ASP A 12 1.61 25.35 16.26
C ASP A 12 1.02 24.14 17.01
N PHE A 13 -0.31 24.11 17.19
CA PHE A 13 -1.02 22.96 17.77
C PHE A 13 -1.07 21.76 16.81
N LEU A 14 -1.21 22.01 15.50
CA LEU A 14 -1.17 20.99 14.44
C LEU A 14 0.25 20.61 14.00
N ALA A 15 1.29 21.20 14.60
CA ALA A 15 2.68 21.04 14.19
C ALA A 15 2.81 21.07 12.65
N LEU A 16 2.20 22.07 12.01
CA LEU A 16 2.03 22.19 10.56
C LEU A 16 3.37 22.56 9.87
N GLU A 17 4.42 21.84 10.22
CA GLU A 17 5.68 21.84 9.52
C GLU A 17 5.44 21.27 8.12
N HIS A 18 6.14 21.84 7.15
CA HIS A 18 6.12 21.39 5.75
C HIS A 18 6.17 19.85 5.63
N ASN A 19 6.90 19.21 6.54
CA ASN A 19 7.02 17.76 6.63
C ASN A 19 5.69 17.02 6.88
N ILE A 20 4.80 17.53 7.74
CA ILE A 20 3.49 16.89 8.00
C ILE A 20 2.56 17.05 6.79
N LEU A 21 2.56 18.23 6.15
CA LEU A 21 1.77 18.45 4.94
C LEU A 21 2.21 17.54 3.79
N VAL A 22 3.52 17.39 3.60
CA VAL A 22 4.09 16.45 2.62
C VAL A 22 3.69 15.01 2.95
N LEU A 23 3.75 14.63 4.23
CA LEU A 23 3.42 13.28 4.68
C LEU A 23 1.92 12.97 4.52
N LEU A 24 1.04 13.90 4.88
CA LEU A 24 -0.40 13.77 4.66
C LEU A 24 -0.74 13.72 3.18
N GLY A 25 -0.13 14.58 2.35
CA GLY A 25 -0.32 14.53 0.91
C GLY A 25 0.12 13.19 0.31
N ALA A 26 1.27 12.66 0.75
CA ALA A 26 1.75 11.35 0.33
C ALA A 26 0.80 10.22 0.77
N LEU A 27 0.37 10.21 2.03
CA LEU A 27 -0.59 9.21 2.54
C LEU A 27 -1.91 9.24 1.77
N LEU A 28 -2.37 10.44 1.42
CA LEU A 28 -3.61 10.62 0.66
C LEU A 28 -3.47 10.06 -0.76
N VAL A 29 -2.39 10.38 -1.46
CA VAL A 29 -2.13 9.86 -2.82
C VAL A 29 -1.97 8.33 -2.81
N ILE A 30 -1.20 7.80 -1.84
CA ILE A 30 -0.96 6.36 -1.71
C ILE A 30 -2.28 5.64 -1.39
N GLY A 31 -3.02 6.08 -0.36
CA GLY A 31 -4.28 5.46 0.04
C GLY A 31 -5.35 5.54 -1.04
N MET A 32 -5.43 6.65 -1.79
CA MET A 32 -6.33 6.74 -2.94
C MET A 32 -5.96 5.75 -4.04
N GLY A 33 -4.67 5.62 -4.37
CA GLY A 33 -4.20 4.66 -5.37
C GLY A 33 -4.55 3.22 -5.00
N GLU A 34 -4.31 2.84 -3.74
CA GLU A 34 -4.64 1.51 -3.22
C GLU A 34 -6.14 1.22 -3.27
N GLU A 35 -6.98 2.15 -2.82
CA GLU A 35 -8.45 1.96 -2.81
C GLU A 35 -9.04 1.91 -4.23
N LEU A 36 -8.53 2.75 -5.15
CA LEU A 36 -8.94 2.72 -6.56
C LEU A 36 -8.58 1.38 -7.20
N TRP A 37 -7.36 0.91 -6.99
CA TRP A 37 -6.90 -0.36 -7.53
C TRP A 37 -7.65 -1.55 -6.94
N ALA A 38 -7.84 -1.57 -5.62
CA ALA A 38 -8.55 -2.64 -4.93
C ALA A 38 -10.00 -2.79 -5.40
N ARG A 39 -10.69 -1.68 -5.70
CA ARG A 39 -12.05 -1.70 -6.27
C ARG A 39 -12.09 -2.04 -7.76
N PHE A 40 -11.05 -1.70 -8.51
CA PHE A 40 -10.99 -1.98 -9.95
C PHE A 40 -10.65 -3.46 -10.25
N MET A 41 -9.90 -4.10 -9.37
CA MET A 41 -9.39 -5.45 -9.54
C MET A 41 -10.46 -6.53 -9.81
N PRO A 42 -11.60 -6.59 -9.08
CA PRO A 42 -12.67 -7.55 -9.37
C PRO A 42 -13.18 -7.47 -10.81
N LYS A 43 -13.33 -6.24 -11.32
CA LYS A 43 -13.81 -5.98 -12.69
C LYS A 43 -12.76 -6.32 -13.74
N TYR A 44 -11.48 -6.14 -13.42
CA TYR A 44 -10.37 -6.59 -14.27
C TYR A 44 -10.32 -8.12 -14.37
N LEU A 45 -10.50 -8.82 -13.25
CA LEU A 45 -10.58 -10.29 -13.21
C LEU A 45 -11.80 -10.81 -13.99
N GLU A 46 -12.96 -10.17 -13.84
CA GLU A 46 -14.16 -10.50 -14.60
C GLU A 46 -13.95 -10.35 -16.11
N ALA A 47 -13.31 -9.26 -16.56
CA ALA A 47 -12.96 -9.04 -17.97
C ALA A 47 -11.98 -10.10 -18.53
N LEU A 48 -11.16 -10.71 -17.67
CA LEU A 48 -10.28 -11.83 -18.00
C LEU A 48 -10.98 -13.20 -17.98
N GLY A 49 -12.29 -13.23 -17.70
CA GLY A 49 -13.10 -14.44 -17.65
C GLY A 49 -13.13 -15.14 -16.28
N ALA A 50 -12.72 -14.46 -15.20
CA ALA A 50 -12.81 -15.02 -13.86
C ALA A 50 -14.27 -15.01 -13.35
N GLY A 51 -14.74 -16.16 -12.87
CA GLY A 51 -16.06 -16.26 -12.24
C GLY A 51 -16.11 -15.62 -10.84
N ALA A 52 -17.31 -15.39 -10.32
CA ALA A 52 -17.55 -14.78 -9.01
C ALA A 52 -16.80 -15.49 -7.86
N VAL A 53 -16.68 -16.82 -7.92
CA VAL A 53 -15.94 -17.63 -6.93
C VAL A 53 -14.45 -17.29 -6.94
N ALA A 54 -13.84 -17.12 -8.12
CA ALA A 54 -12.43 -16.78 -8.26
C ALA A 54 -12.14 -15.35 -7.75
N ILE A 55 -13.06 -14.41 -7.99
CA ILE A 55 -12.98 -13.04 -7.48
C ILE A 55 -13.05 -13.01 -5.95
N GLY A 56 -13.98 -13.78 -5.36
CA GLY A 56 -14.08 -13.95 -3.91
C GLY A 56 -12.81 -14.56 -3.31
N ALA A 57 -12.30 -15.62 -3.92
CA ALA A 57 -11.06 -16.28 -3.50
C ALA A 57 -9.85 -15.35 -3.58
N TYR A 58 -9.75 -14.52 -4.63
CA TYR A 58 -8.72 -13.48 -4.76
C TYR A 58 -8.79 -12.50 -3.58
N GLY A 59 -9.99 -12.01 -3.23
CA GLY A 59 -10.18 -11.09 -2.11
C GLY A 59 -9.75 -11.68 -0.77
N SER A 60 -10.11 -12.95 -0.50
CA SER A 60 -9.69 -13.66 0.71
C SER A 60 -8.18 -13.91 0.74
N PHE A 61 -7.60 -14.35 -0.38
CA PHE A 61 -6.17 -14.59 -0.49
C PHE A 61 -5.38 -13.30 -0.26
N LYS A 62 -5.80 -12.19 -0.87
CA LYS A 62 -5.24 -10.86 -0.65
C LYS A 62 -5.16 -10.53 0.84
N LYS A 63 -6.25 -10.73 1.59
CA LYS A 63 -6.30 -10.43 3.03
C LYS A 63 -5.37 -11.30 3.87
N ILE A 64 -5.20 -12.56 3.51
CA ILE A 64 -4.26 -13.47 4.19
C ILE A 64 -2.83 -13.01 3.93
N VAL A 65 -2.51 -12.64 2.69
CA VAL A 65 -1.20 -12.14 2.29
C VAL A 65 -0.88 -10.84 3.02
N ASP A 66 -1.81 -9.88 3.07
CA ASP A 66 -1.67 -8.62 3.82
C ASP A 66 -1.31 -8.90 5.30
N ALA A 67 -2.08 -9.79 5.94
CA ALA A 67 -1.84 -10.15 7.34
C ALA A 67 -0.49 -10.83 7.56
N LEU A 68 -0.06 -11.67 6.61
CA LEU A 68 1.21 -12.39 6.70
C LEU A 68 2.40 -11.47 6.44
N TYR A 69 2.28 -10.46 5.56
CA TYR A 69 3.34 -9.50 5.25
C TYR A 69 3.56 -8.44 6.34
N GLN A 70 2.53 -8.11 7.12
CA GLN A 70 2.63 -7.12 8.19
C GLN A 70 3.69 -7.47 9.25
N TYR A 71 3.87 -8.77 9.55
CA TYR A 71 4.81 -9.27 10.56
C TYR A 71 6.29 -9.21 10.12
N PRO A 72 6.70 -9.79 8.96
CA PRO A 72 8.06 -9.68 8.46
C PRO A 72 8.37 -8.29 7.93
N GLY A 73 7.40 -7.51 7.42
CA GLY A 73 7.63 -6.16 6.92
C GLY A 73 8.22 -5.22 7.97
N GLY A 74 7.64 -5.24 9.18
CA GLY A 74 8.17 -4.46 10.32
C GLY A 74 9.55 -4.94 10.77
N TRP A 75 9.73 -6.26 10.92
CA TRP A 75 11.01 -6.83 11.35
C TRP A 75 12.15 -6.60 10.34
N LEU A 76 11.85 -6.72 9.04
CA LEU A 76 12.82 -6.52 7.96
C LEU A 76 13.18 -5.03 7.82
N ALA A 77 12.22 -4.12 8.04
CA ALA A 77 12.46 -2.67 8.05
C ALA A 77 13.40 -2.26 9.20
N ASP A 78 13.23 -2.86 10.37
CA ASP A 78 14.08 -2.60 11.54
C ASP A 78 15.49 -3.17 11.37
N LYS A 79 15.64 -4.32 10.69
CA LYS A 79 16.93 -5.02 10.59
C LYS A 79 17.80 -4.60 9.39
N LEU A 80 17.21 -4.26 8.24
CA LEU A 80 17.96 -3.86 7.02
C LEU A 80 18.22 -2.35 6.90
N GLY A 81 17.61 -1.55 7.77
CA GLY A 81 17.67 -0.10 7.70
C GLY A 81 16.66 0.48 6.70
N ARG A 82 15.99 1.56 7.12
CA ARG A 82 14.78 2.12 6.48
C ARG A 82 14.93 2.41 4.98
N LYS A 83 16.10 2.86 4.51
CA LYS A 83 16.35 3.16 3.07
C LYS A 83 16.44 1.92 2.18
N ARG A 84 17.08 0.83 2.66
CA ARG A 84 17.30 -0.39 1.86
C ARG A 84 16.04 -1.23 1.78
N ALA A 85 15.31 -1.34 2.90
CA ALA A 85 14.00 -1.99 2.92
C ALA A 85 13.04 -1.32 1.93
N LEU A 86 12.92 0.02 1.97
CA LEU A 86 12.04 0.75 1.06
C LEU A 86 12.38 0.52 -0.42
N THR A 87 13.67 0.49 -0.78
CA THR A 87 14.10 0.29 -2.17
C THR A 87 13.80 -1.14 -2.66
N LEU A 88 14.04 -2.15 -1.82
CA LEU A 88 13.71 -3.55 -2.12
C LEU A 88 12.21 -3.73 -2.32
N PHE A 89 11.39 -3.21 -1.40
CA PHE A 89 9.93 -3.29 -1.51
C PHE A 89 9.41 -2.59 -2.77
N ASN A 90 9.99 -1.44 -3.13
CA ASN A 90 9.58 -0.71 -4.32
C ASN A 90 9.94 -1.47 -5.62
N ILE A 91 11.10 -2.14 -5.68
CA ILE A 91 11.48 -2.99 -6.82
C ILE A 91 10.58 -4.23 -6.93
N ILE A 92 10.23 -4.84 -5.79
CA ILE A 92 9.31 -6.00 -5.76
C ILE A 92 7.91 -5.58 -6.20
N ALA A 93 7.41 -4.42 -5.75
CA ALA A 93 6.13 -3.87 -6.19
C ALA A 93 6.13 -3.55 -7.69
N ALA A 94 7.17 -2.87 -8.19
CA ALA A 94 7.30 -2.53 -9.60
C ALA A 94 7.33 -3.76 -10.51
N SER A 95 8.01 -4.82 -10.08
CA SER A 95 8.04 -6.09 -10.82
C SER A 95 6.68 -6.81 -10.80
N GLY A 96 5.91 -6.72 -9.71
CA GLY A 96 4.52 -7.19 -9.67
C GLY A 96 3.59 -6.45 -10.66
N TYR A 97 3.73 -5.12 -10.79
CA TYR A 97 2.98 -4.34 -11.78
C TYR A 97 3.34 -4.71 -13.23
N LEU A 98 4.61 -5.05 -13.50
CA LEU A 98 5.04 -5.57 -14.81
C LEU A 98 4.37 -6.92 -15.14
N VAL A 99 4.21 -7.80 -14.15
CA VAL A 99 3.49 -9.09 -14.32
C VAL A 99 2.01 -8.85 -14.63
N TYR A 100 1.37 -7.87 -13.99
CA TYR A 100 -0.02 -7.48 -14.30
C TYR A 100 -0.17 -6.96 -15.73
N LEU A 101 0.81 -6.19 -16.23
CA LEU A 101 0.78 -5.60 -17.57
C LEU A 101 0.95 -6.66 -18.67
N LEU A 102 1.81 -7.65 -18.44
CA LEU A 102 2.21 -8.63 -19.46
C LEU A 102 1.26 -9.83 -19.55
N THR A 103 0.42 -10.07 -18.55
CA THR A 103 -0.33 -11.32 -18.47
C THR A 103 -1.80 -11.19 -18.85
N ARG A 104 -2.23 -11.98 -19.84
CA ARG A 104 -3.62 -12.12 -20.30
C ARG A 104 -4.44 -13.18 -19.56
N ARG A 105 -3.88 -13.85 -18.55
CA ARG A 105 -4.54 -14.91 -17.77
C ARG A 105 -4.72 -14.48 -16.32
N TRP A 106 -5.94 -14.60 -15.80
CA TRP A 106 -6.30 -14.20 -14.44
C TRP A 106 -5.55 -14.98 -13.34
N GLU A 107 -5.07 -16.20 -13.61
CA GLU A 107 -4.30 -17.01 -12.64
C GLU A 107 -2.96 -16.34 -12.26
N TRP A 108 -2.28 -15.75 -13.22
CA TRP A 108 -1.01 -15.04 -12.99
C TRP A 108 -1.22 -13.66 -12.36
N VAL A 109 -2.42 -13.10 -12.51
CA VAL A 109 -2.85 -11.89 -11.79
C VAL A 109 -2.90 -12.22 -10.30
N VAL A 110 -3.46 -13.37 -9.90
CA VAL A 110 -3.44 -13.84 -8.50
C VAL A 110 -2.00 -14.05 -7.99
N ALA A 111 -1.12 -14.66 -8.78
CA ALA A 111 0.29 -14.83 -8.40
C ALA A 111 1.06 -13.50 -8.29
N GLY A 112 0.76 -12.54 -9.17
CA GLY A 112 1.35 -11.19 -9.16
C GLY A 112 0.97 -10.37 -7.94
N THR A 113 -0.22 -10.61 -7.35
CA THR A 113 -0.65 -10.00 -6.08
C THR A 113 0.36 -10.22 -4.96
N LEU A 114 1.00 -11.39 -4.89
CA LEU A 114 2.01 -11.69 -3.87
C LEU A 114 3.23 -10.77 -3.93
N LEU A 115 3.54 -10.26 -5.12
CA LEU A 115 4.66 -9.35 -5.36
C LEU A 115 4.24 -7.90 -5.17
N VAL A 116 3.06 -7.52 -5.65
CA VAL A 116 2.55 -6.13 -5.52
C VAL A 116 2.27 -5.77 -4.06
N MET A 117 1.81 -6.72 -3.24
CA MET A 117 1.46 -6.46 -1.84
C MET A 117 2.65 -6.50 -0.88
N ALA A 118 3.87 -6.67 -1.38
CA ALA A 118 5.06 -6.57 -0.54
C ALA A 118 5.19 -5.17 0.11
N TRP A 119 4.53 -4.13 -0.43
CA TRP A 119 4.63 -2.75 0.06
C TRP A 119 3.39 -2.23 0.83
N SER A 120 2.31 -2.99 0.99
CA SER A 120 1.19 -2.54 1.86
C SER A 120 1.37 -3.03 3.29
#